data_AF-A0ABD0JYJ0-F1
#
_entry.id   AF-A0ABD0JYJ0-F1
#
_cell.length_a   1.000
_cell.length_b   1.000
_cell.length_c   1.000
_cell.angle_alpha   90.00
_cell.angle_beta   90.00
_cell.angle_gamma   90.00
#
_symmetry.space_group_name_H-M   'P 1'
#
loop_
_entity.id
_entity.type
_entity.pdbx_description
1 polymer ?
#
loop_
_entity_poly.entity_id
_entity_poly.type
_entity_poly.pdbx_seq_one_letter_code
_entity_poly.pdbx_strand_id
1 'polypeptide(L)'
;MAVVNQPQSGQLLVQLEGHRDWSTGLCGCFTDCGSCLCTYCCLPCMMCRLASRLNECPLMPYCVPGGGLIAMRTKVRTMGGIQGSICNDCMATTCCGPCVVCQLSREMDNMGL
;
A
#
# COMPACT_ATOMS: atom_id res chain seq x y z
N MET A 1 -30.96 7.81 44.42
CA MET A 1 -29.61 7.60 43.86
C MET A 1 -29.79 7.25 42.39
N ALA A 2 -29.66 8.23 41.49
CA ALA A 2 -29.76 7.98 40.05
C ALA A 2 -28.40 7.49 39.56
N VAL A 3 -28.32 6.24 39.12
CA VAL A 3 -27.13 5.69 38.48
C VAL A 3 -27.11 6.25 37.05
N VAL A 4 -26.26 7.23 36.81
CA VAL A 4 -25.99 7.75 35.46
C VAL A 4 -25.02 6.77 34.81
N ASN A 5 -25.53 5.91 33.91
CA ASN A 5 -24.67 5.06 33.10
C ASN A 5 -24.13 5.90 31.94
N GLN A 6 -22.91 6.42 32.08
CA GLN A 6 -22.23 7.18 31.03
C GLN A 6 -21.89 6.22 29.88
N PRO A 7 -22.20 6.54 28.61
CA PRO A 7 -21.80 5.68 27.49
C PRO A 7 -20.27 5.62 27.45
N GLN A 8 -19.70 4.41 27.38
CA GLN A 8 -18.27 4.20 27.21
C GLN A 8 -17.81 4.85 25.89
N SER A 9 -17.33 6.08 25.98
CA SER A 9 -16.67 6.83 24.91
C SER A 9 -15.25 6.30 24.69
N GLY A 10 -15.10 4.98 24.51
CA GLY A 10 -13.82 4.28 24.51
C GLY A 10 -13.44 3.59 23.20
N GLN A 11 -14.21 3.73 22.11
CA GLN A 11 -13.97 2.96 20.87
C GLN A 11 -13.87 3.78 19.58
N LEU A 12 -13.73 5.11 19.62
CA LEU A 12 -13.62 5.89 18.38
C LEU A 12 -12.26 5.75 17.66
N LEU A 13 -11.30 5.00 18.22
CA LEU A 13 -9.96 4.79 17.62
C LEU A 13 -9.68 3.34 17.21
N VAL A 14 -10.63 2.42 17.39
CA VAL A 14 -10.42 1.02 17.02
C VAL A 14 -10.73 0.86 15.54
N GLN A 15 -9.69 0.80 14.69
CA GLN A 15 -9.55 -0.02 13.45
C GLN A 15 -8.72 0.60 12.30
N LEU A 16 -7.84 1.59 12.55
CA LEU A 16 -6.80 1.98 11.54
C LEU A 16 -5.47 1.24 11.71
N GLU A 17 -5.29 0.51 12.81
CA GLU A 17 -4.19 -0.44 12.95
C GLU A 17 -4.60 -1.70 12.22
N GLY A 18 -3.88 -2.02 11.14
CA GLY A 18 -4.09 -3.28 10.41
C GLY A 18 -4.01 -4.48 11.34
N HIS A 19 -4.51 -5.63 10.89
CA HIS A 19 -4.52 -6.87 11.67
C HIS A 19 -3.57 -7.93 11.10
N ARG A 20 -2.82 -7.63 10.03
CA ARG A 20 -1.85 -8.55 9.42
C ARG A 20 -0.66 -7.84 8.78
N ASP A 21 0.37 -8.60 8.43
CA ASP A 21 1.52 -8.13 7.65
C ASP A 21 1.30 -8.24 6.13
N TRP A 22 2.19 -7.63 5.35
CA TRP A 22 2.28 -7.83 3.90
C TRP A 22 2.48 -9.32 3.56
N SER A 23 1.85 -9.81 2.50
CA SER A 23 1.94 -11.23 2.12
C SER A 23 3.33 -11.61 1.60
N THR A 24 4.08 -10.63 1.08
CA THR A 24 5.48 -10.81 0.64
C THR A 24 6.32 -9.64 1.15
N GLY A 25 7.62 -9.88 1.40
CA GLY A 25 8.57 -8.82 1.71
C GLY A 25 8.87 -7.92 0.49
N LEU A 26 9.43 -6.73 0.73
CA LEU A 26 9.84 -5.80 -0.35
C LEU A 26 10.80 -6.48 -1.35
N CYS A 27 11.75 -7.24 -0.82
CA CYS A 27 12.78 -7.93 -1.61
C CYS A 27 12.31 -9.27 -2.20
N GLY A 28 11.01 -9.62 -2.15
CA GLY A 28 10.48 -10.79 -2.88
C GLY A 28 10.69 -10.71 -4.41
N CYS A 29 11.21 -9.59 -4.91
CA CYS A 29 11.59 -9.36 -6.31
C CYS A 29 12.80 -10.19 -6.76
N PHE A 30 13.68 -10.63 -5.84
CA PHE A 30 14.84 -11.47 -6.19
C PHE A 30 14.45 -12.92 -6.53
N THR A 31 13.25 -13.34 -6.14
CA THR A 31 12.67 -14.63 -6.55
C THR A 31 12.11 -14.60 -7.98
N ASP A 32 11.71 -13.41 -8.48
CA ASP A 32 11.20 -13.17 -9.83
C ASP A 32 11.92 -11.97 -10.47
N CYS A 33 13.22 -12.14 -10.77
CA CYS A 33 14.06 -11.09 -11.35
C CYS A 33 13.49 -10.52 -12.67
N GLY A 34 12.76 -11.32 -13.45
CA GLY A 34 12.12 -10.87 -14.69
C GLY A 34 11.08 -9.77 -14.44
N SER A 35 10.16 -9.97 -13.50
CA SER A 35 9.15 -8.98 -13.11
C SER A 35 9.77 -7.72 -12.53
N CYS A 36 10.88 -7.85 -11.80
CA CYS A 36 11.65 -6.73 -11.28
C CYS A 36 12.29 -5.90 -12.41
N LEU A 37 12.94 -6.56 -13.37
CA LEU A 37 13.56 -5.91 -14.54
C LEU A 37 12.53 -5.23 -15.44
N CYS A 38 11.38 -5.88 -15.69
CA CYS A 38 10.28 -5.26 -16.44
C CYS A 38 9.74 -4.01 -15.72
N THR A 39 9.62 -4.06 -14.39
CA THR A 39 9.19 -2.93 -13.59
C THR A 39 10.24 -1.81 -13.58
N TYR A 40 11.53 -2.15 -13.56
CA TYR A 40 12.60 -1.16 -13.69
C TYR A 40 12.61 -0.51 -15.07
N CYS A 41 12.38 -1.29 -16.14
CA CYS A 41 12.38 -0.83 -17.52
C CYS A 41 11.17 0.08 -17.86
N CYS A 42 9.98 -0.19 -17.30
CA CYS A 42 8.75 0.58 -17.55
C CYS A 42 8.04 0.96 -16.24
N LEU A 43 8.78 1.49 -15.26
CA LEU A 43 8.24 1.85 -13.94
C LEU A 43 6.99 2.74 -14.02
N PRO A 44 6.95 3.79 -14.86
CA PRO A 44 5.78 4.65 -14.92
C PRO A 44 4.55 3.92 -15.47
N CYS A 45 4.74 3.02 -16.43
CA CYS A 45 3.68 2.19 -17.02
C CYS A 45 3.07 1.25 -15.99
N MET A 46 3.93 0.61 -15.19
CA MET A 46 3.49 -0.27 -14.09
C MET A 46 2.75 0.51 -13.01
N MET A 47 3.19 1.72 -12.69
CA MET A 47 2.50 2.60 -11.74
C MET A 47 1.11 3.00 -12.24
N CYS A 48 0.97 3.36 -13.53
CA CYS A 48 -0.35 3.61 -14.15
C CYS A 48 -1.25 2.37 -14.10
N ARG A 49 -0.67 1.18 -14.34
CA ARG A 49 -1.40 -0.09 -14.27
C ARG A 49 -1.90 -0.37 -12.85
N LEU A 50 -1.05 -0.18 -11.83
CA LEU A 50 -1.46 -0.32 -10.43
C LEU A 50 -2.57 0.66 -10.07
N ALA A 51 -2.44 1.94 -10.45
CA ALA A 51 -3.49 2.93 -10.23
C ALA A 51 -4.81 2.52 -10.89
N SER A 52 -4.76 2.04 -12.13
CA SER A 52 -5.94 1.54 -12.85
C SER A 52 -6.59 0.34 -12.13
N ARG A 53 -5.78 -0.60 -11.63
CA ARG A 53 -6.24 -1.77 -10.87
C ARG A 53 -6.83 -1.37 -9.50
N LEU A 54 -6.37 -0.27 -8.92
CA LEU A 54 -6.95 0.35 -7.72
C LEU A 54 -8.18 1.21 -7.99
N ASN A 55 -8.69 1.26 -9.23
CA ASN A 55 -9.75 2.18 -9.67
C ASN A 55 -9.43 3.66 -9.36
N GLU A 56 -8.16 4.03 -9.48
CA GLU A 56 -7.67 5.42 -9.39
C GLU A 56 -7.33 5.96 -10.77
N CYS A 57 -7.15 7.28 -10.87
CA CYS A 57 -6.67 7.90 -12.10
C CYS A 57 -5.30 7.28 -12.50
N PRO A 58 -5.12 6.77 -13.73
CA PRO A 58 -3.85 6.17 -14.15
C PRO A 58 -2.67 7.15 -14.06
N LEU A 59 -2.94 8.45 -14.12
CA LEU A 59 -1.95 9.52 -14.00
C LEU A 59 -1.63 9.91 -12.54
N MET A 60 -2.25 9.26 -11.55
CA MET A 60 -1.99 9.50 -10.13
C MET A 60 -0.50 9.51 -9.74
N PRO A 61 0.38 8.67 -10.32
CA PRO A 61 1.82 8.72 -10.09
C PRO A 61 2.48 10.05 -10.49
N TYR A 62 1.90 10.76 -11.47
CA TYR A 62 2.40 12.02 -12.00
C TYR A 62 1.71 13.23 -11.39
N CYS A 63 0.46 13.08 -10.95
CA CYS A 63 -0.30 14.15 -10.28
C CYS A 63 0.31 14.55 -8.93
N VAL A 64 1.04 13.64 -8.28
CA VAL A 64 1.70 13.91 -6.99
C VAL A 64 3.19 13.53 -7.10
N PRO A 65 4.07 14.48 -7.43
CA PRO A 65 5.51 14.25 -7.53
C PRO A 65 6.05 13.68 -6.21
N GLY A 66 6.69 12.51 -6.28
CA GLY A 66 7.27 11.82 -5.12
C GLY A 66 6.27 11.19 -4.14
N GLY A 67 4.98 11.50 -4.23
CA GLY A 67 3.95 10.99 -3.31
C GLY A 67 3.01 9.94 -3.90
N GLY A 68 2.90 9.83 -5.23
CA GLY A 68 1.93 8.93 -5.87
C GLY A 68 2.10 7.45 -5.47
N LEU A 69 3.34 6.94 -5.38
CA LEU A 69 3.60 5.56 -4.94
C LEU A 69 3.31 5.36 -3.45
N ILE A 70 3.62 6.36 -2.61
CA ILE A 70 3.30 6.34 -1.18
C ILE A 70 1.79 6.28 -0.98
N ALA A 71 1.03 7.07 -1.74
CA ALA A 71 -0.42 7.09 -1.70
C ALA A 71 -1.01 5.73 -2.11
N MET A 72 -0.55 5.15 -3.23
CA MET A 72 -1.00 3.82 -3.67
C MET A 72 -0.65 2.73 -2.65
N ARG A 73 0.57 2.77 -2.07
CA ARG A 73 0.97 1.84 -1.02
C ARG A 73 0.10 1.96 0.23
N THR A 74 -0.18 3.19 0.66
CA THR A 74 -1.05 3.47 1.82
C THR A 74 -2.47 2.98 1.56
N LYS A 75 -3.00 3.18 0.34
CA LYS A 75 -4.32 2.70 -0.06
C LYS A 75 -4.40 1.17 0.01
N VAL A 76 -3.46 0.47 -0.62
CA VAL A 76 -3.38 -1.00 -0.58
C VAL A 76 -3.25 -1.50 0.86
N ARG A 77 -2.39 -0.86 1.66
CA ARG A 77 -2.20 -1.20 3.08
C ARG A 77 -3.51 -1.09 3.86
N THR A 78 -4.24 0.00 3.68
CA THR A 78 -5.53 0.24 4.34
C THR A 78 -6.59 -0.75 3.87
N MET A 79 -6.70 -1.00 2.57
CA MET A 79 -7.67 -1.94 1.99
C MET A 79 -7.42 -3.37 2.44
N GLY A 80 -6.15 -3.79 2.53
CA GLY A 80 -5.77 -5.14 2.93
C GLY A 80 -5.71 -5.40 4.43
N GLY A 81 -6.06 -4.41 5.27
CA GLY A 81 -5.93 -4.50 6.72
C GLY A 81 -4.47 -4.71 7.18
N ILE A 82 -3.51 -4.12 6.45
CA ILE A 82 -2.07 -4.34 6.68
C ILE A 82 -1.52 -3.34 7.71
N GLN A 83 -0.75 -3.83 8.67
CA GLN A 83 -0.10 -3.02 9.69
C GLN A 83 0.97 -2.10 9.11
N GLY A 84 1.14 -0.94 9.73
CA GLY A 84 2.16 0.03 9.36
C GLY A 84 1.66 1.47 9.40
N SER A 85 2.55 2.39 9.03
CA SER A 85 2.30 3.82 9.01
C SER A 85 2.71 4.42 7.67
N ILE A 86 2.22 5.63 7.39
CA ILE A 86 2.63 6.40 6.21
C ILE A 86 4.16 6.64 6.23
N CYS A 87 4.76 6.80 7.41
CA CYS A 87 6.21 6.90 7.55
C CYS A 87 6.92 5.62 7.05
N ASN A 88 6.42 4.45 7.44
CA ASN A 88 6.92 3.18 6.92
C ASN A 88 6.74 3.08 5.40
N ASP A 89 5.61 3.54 4.87
CA ASP A 89 5.32 3.53 3.43
C ASP A 89 6.26 4.48 2.65
N CYS A 90 6.60 5.63 3.24
CA CYS A 90 7.58 6.57 2.70
C CYS A 90 9.00 5.98 2.71
N MET A 91 9.44 5.39 3.83
CA MET A 91 10.76 4.75 3.94
C MET A 91 10.90 3.59 2.95
N ALA A 92 9.90 2.72 2.84
CA ALA A 92 9.85 1.64 1.87
C ALA A 92 10.00 2.16 0.43
N THR A 93 9.24 3.20 0.09
CA THR A 93 9.24 3.81 -1.25
C THR A 93 10.57 4.49 -1.57
N THR A 94 11.18 5.16 -0.59
CA THR A 94 12.47 5.84 -0.72
C THR A 94 13.62 4.85 -0.82
N CYS A 95 13.54 3.72 -0.12
CA CYS A 95 14.55 2.66 -0.15
C CYS A 95 14.60 1.98 -1.53
N CYS A 96 13.45 1.55 -2.07
CA CYS A 96 13.39 0.96 -3.41
C CYS A 96 11.97 1.07 -4.01
N GLY A 97 11.71 2.12 -4.78
CA GLY A 97 10.44 2.31 -5.50
C GLY A 97 10.04 1.12 -6.39
N PRO A 98 10.92 0.57 -7.25
CA PRO A 98 10.58 -0.59 -8.09
C PRO A 98 10.19 -1.83 -7.28
N CYS A 99 10.87 -2.08 -6.16
CA CYS A 99 10.56 -3.19 -5.26
C CYS A 99 9.17 -3.00 -4.63
N VAL A 100 8.83 -1.76 -4.25
CA VAL A 100 7.49 -1.42 -3.75
C VAL A 100 6.43 -1.65 -4.82
N VAL A 101 6.65 -1.24 -6.07
CA VAL A 101 5.71 -1.48 -7.18
C VAL A 101 5.49 -2.99 -7.39
N CYS A 102 6.55 -3.79 -7.37
CA CYS A 102 6.44 -5.24 -7.47
C CYS A 102 5.69 -5.85 -6.27
N GLN A 103 5.99 -5.40 -5.05
CA GLN A 103 5.28 -5.83 -3.85
C GLN A 103 3.79 -5.50 -3.95
N LEU A 104 3.43 -4.30 -4.39
CA LEU A 104 2.03 -3.90 -4.57
C LEU A 104 1.33 -4.74 -5.62
N SER A 105 1.95 -5.01 -6.77
CA SER A 105 1.36 -5.87 -7.80
C SER A 105 1.02 -7.25 -7.24
N ARG A 106 1.98 -7.91 -6.57
CA ARG A 106 1.75 -9.22 -5.95
C ARG A 106 0.70 -9.18 -4.87
N GLU A 107 0.70 -8.12 -4.06
CA GLU A 107 -0.28 -7.97 -2.99
C GLU A 107 -1.69 -7.81 -3.55
N MET A 108 -1.85 -7.05 -4.63
CA MET A 108 -3.14 -6.90 -5.31
C MET A 108 -3.62 -8.21 -5.93
N ASP A 109 -2.71 -9.01 -6.49
CA ASP A 109 -3.05 -10.35 -6.98
C ASP A 109 -3.49 -11.27 -5.81
N ASN A 110 -2.82 -11.19 -4.65
CA ASN A 110 -3.23 -11.91 -3.43
C ASN A 110 -4.58 -11.43 -2.86
N MET A 111 -4.95 -10.17 -3.10
CA MET A 111 -6.27 -9.61 -2.74
C MET A 111 -7.35 -9.94 -3.78
N GLY A 112 -7.01 -10.50 -4.94
CA GLY A 112 -7.95 -10.82 -6.02
C GLY A 112 -8.39 -9.63 -6.86
N LEU A 113 -7.55 -8.59 -6.99
CA LEU A 113 -7.79 -7.39 -7.82
C LEU A 113 -7.32 -7.53 -9.28
#